data_AF-A0AAD8NJA7-F1
#
_entry.id   AF-A0AAD8NJA7-F1
#
_cell.length_a   1.000
_cell.length_b   1.000
_cell.length_c   1.000
_cell.angle_alpha   90.00
_cell.angle_beta   90.00
_cell.angle_gamma   90.00
#
_symmetry.space_group_name_H-M   'P 1'
#
loop_
_entity.id
_entity.type
_entity.pdbx_description
1 polymer ?
#
loop_
_entity_poly.entity_id
_entity_poly.type
_entity_poly.pdbx_seq_one_letter_code
_entity_poly.pdbx_strand_id
1 'polypeptide(L)'
;MNRQWAMETEAPRDGPPVHTLNKACVAVYPSIVQNGILWFWPNSDDEYKDIVTKKKPPCIPELDDPSFTYQMFCRDIPYGYWSHVVNCSSCNGAYKGLKVLKVCLQVASVASVAMLVATKQGMISVAASNTFAVAAVLWFVGSKWLSYFVYKNFHYHGYDHAFK
;
A
#
# COMPACT_ATOMS: atom_id res chain seq x y z
N MET A 1 -8.56 35.78 15.52
CA MET A 1 -7.97 35.79 14.15
C MET A 1 -8.59 34.61 13.42
N ASN A 2 -9.66 34.87 12.66
CA ASN A 2 -10.59 33.89 12.13
C ASN A 2 -9.99 33.17 10.91
N ARG A 3 -10.01 31.84 10.90
CA ARG A 3 -9.88 31.05 9.66
C ARG A 3 -11.07 30.12 9.54
N GLN A 4 -12.15 30.65 8.94
CA GLN A 4 -13.19 29.87 8.29
C GLN A 4 -12.55 29.14 7.10
N TRP A 5 -12.31 27.85 7.23
CA TRP A 5 -12.20 26.97 6.06
C TRP A 5 -13.59 26.45 5.74
N ALA A 6 -14.45 27.34 5.23
CA ALA A 6 -15.69 26.94 4.60
C ALA A 6 -15.33 26.47 3.18
N MET A 7 -15.23 25.16 2.97
CA MET A 7 -15.54 24.61 1.64
C MET A 7 -17.05 24.52 1.52
N GLU A 8 -17.71 25.67 1.46
CA GLU A 8 -19.11 25.77 1.07
C GLU A 8 -19.10 26.14 -0.41
N THR A 9 -19.25 25.14 -1.28
CA THR A 9 -19.63 25.43 -2.67
C THR A 9 -21.15 25.52 -2.74
N GLU A 10 -21.75 26.42 -1.94
CA GLU A 10 -23.12 26.83 -2.23
C GLU A 10 -23.07 27.67 -3.52
N ALA A 11 -23.72 27.15 -4.57
CA ALA A 11 -23.99 27.94 -5.77
C ALA A 11 -24.73 29.23 -5.40
N PRO A 12 -24.56 30.33 -6.16
CA PRO A 12 -25.30 31.57 -5.91
C PRO A 12 -26.80 31.28 -5.78
N ARG A 13 -27.42 31.75 -4.69
CA ARG A 13 -28.86 31.51 -4.40
C ARG A 13 -29.79 31.97 -5.52
N ASP A 14 -29.33 32.92 -6.34
CA ASP A 14 -30.07 33.50 -7.48
C ASP A 14 -29.54 33.04 -8.85
N GLY A 15 -28.88 31.88 -8.93
CA GLY A 15 -28.50 31.27 -10.22
C GLY A 15 -29.73 30.87 -11.05
N PRO A 16 -29.62 30.80 -12.39
CA PRO A 16 -30.69 30.25 -13.22
C PRO A 16 -31.06 28.84 -12.74
N PRO A 17 -32.33 28.41 -12.83
CA PRO A 17 -32.79 27.13 -12.29
C PRO A 17 -31.85 26.01 -12.74
N VAL A 18 -31.26 25.30 -11.78
CA VAL A 18 -30.44 24.13 -12.05
C VAL A 18 -31.27 23.20 -12.91
N HIS A 19 -30.79 22.88 -14.12
CA HIS A 19 -31.47 21.96 -15.02
C HIS A 19 -31.63 20.61 -14.32
N THR A 20 -32.83 20.32 -13.82
CA THR A 20 -33.19 19.04 -13.21
C THR A 20 -33.41 18.01 -14.31
N LEU A 21 -32.31 17.43 -14.80
CA LEU A 21 -32.40 16.19 -15.55
C LEU A 21 -32.84 15.09 -14.57
N ASN A 22 -33.96 14.43 -14.82
CA ASN A 22 -34.48 13.33 -13.98
C ASN A 22 -33.50 12.14 -13.81
N LYS A 23 -32.37 12.15 -14.52
CA LYS A 23 -31.30 11.15 -14.45
C LYS A 23 -30.06 11.63 -13.67
N ALA A 24 -30.03 12.88 -13.22
CA ALA A 24 -28.96 13.39 -12.38
C ALA A 24 -29.24 12.99 -10.93
N CYS A 25 -28.70 11.85 -10.50
CA CYS A 25 -28.69 11.43 -9.11
C CYS A 25 -27.26 11.25 -8.63
N VAL A 26 -26.97 11.71 -7.40
CA VAL A 26 -25.71 11.48 -6.70
C VAL A 26 -26.02 10.74 -5.40
N ALA A 27 -25.17 9.80 -5.02
CA ALA A 27 -25.30 9.14 -3.73
C ALA A 27 -25.05 10.17 -2.61
N VAL A 28 -25.98 10.23 -1.65
CA VAL A 28 -25.83 11.06 -0.45
C VAL A 28 -25.45 10.14 0.70
N TYR A 29 -24.32 10.44 1.34
CA TYR A 29 -23.80 9.67 2.47
C TYR A 29 -24.10 10.38 3.79
N PRO A 30 -24.52 9.65 4.84
CA PRO A 30 -24.59 10.20 6.19
C PRO A 30 -23.22 10.69 6.62
N SER A 31 -23.13 11.94 7.10
CA SER A 31 -21.86 12.56 7.51
C SER A 31 -22.01 13.49 8.71
N ILE A 32 -20.94 13.66 9.48
CA ILE A 32 -20.84 14.59 10.61
C ILE A 32 -19.43 15.16 10.72
N VAL A 33 -19.31 16.42 11.14
CA VAL A 33 -18.02 17.02 11.49
C VAL A 33 -17.87 16.97 13.01
N GLN A 34 -16.79 16.34 13.50
CA GLN A 34 -16.47 16.22 14.93
C GLN A 34 -14.97 16.36 15.15
N ASN A 35 -14.57 17.18 16.14
CA ASN A 35 -13.16 17.51 16.44
C ASN A 35 -12.34 17.95 15.20
N GLY A 36 -12.97 18.71 14.29
CA GLY A 36 -12.34 19.18 13.04
C GLY A 36 -12.19 18.10 11.96
N ILE A 37 -12.71 16.89 12.16
CA ILE A 37 -12.66 15.76 11.23
C ILE A 37 -14.05 15.55 10.60
N LEU A 38 -14.12 15.45 9.27
CA LEU A 38 -15.32 15.01 8.57
C LEU A 38 -15.39 13.48 8.58
N TRP A 39 -16.41 12.95 9.24
CA TRP A 39 -16.76 11.53 9.24
C TRP A 39 -17.90 11.29 8.26
N PHE A 40 -17.82 10.24 7.44
CA PHE A 40 -18.91 9.82 6.58
C PHE A 40 -19.02 8.30 6.54
N TRP A 41 -20.23 7.80 6.33
CA TRP A 41 -20.48 6.37 6.15
C TRP A 41 -20.76 6.10 4.68
N PRO A 42 -19.91 5.31 4.00
CA PRO A 42 -20.07 5.05 2.57
C PRO A 42 -21.17 4.01 2.29
N ASN A 43 -22.37 4.23 2.82
CA ASN A 43 -23.56 3.45 2.53
C ASN A 43 -24.77 4.40 2.40
N SER A 44 -25.49 4.29 1.28
CA SER A 44 -26.64 5.14 0.92
C SER A 44 -28.00 4.47 1.16
N ASP A 45 -28.03 3.23 1.65
CA ASP A 45 -29.29 2.53 1.92
C ASP A 45 -30.06 3.22 3.04
N ASP A 46 -31.40 3.23 2.93
CA ASP A 46 -32.29 3.95 3.85
C ASP A 46 -32.09 3.57 5.33
N GLU A 47 -31.67 2.33 5.59
CA GLU A 47 -31.40 1.83 6.95
C GLU A 47 -30.24 2.56 7.67
N TYR A 48 -29.34 3.18 6.91
CA TYR A 48 -28.16 3.89 7.42
C TYR A 48 -28.35 5.40 7.54
N LYS A 49 -29.50 5.96 7.14
CA LYS A 49 -29.75 7.41 7.26
C LYS A 49 -29.51 7.95 8.67
N ASP A 50 -29.88 7.17 9.69
CA ASP A 50 -29.72 7.53 11.10
C ASP A 50 -28.44 6.94 11.75
N ILE A 51 -27.48 6.45 10.96
CA ILE A 51 -26.27 5.81 11.51
C ILE A 51 -25.45 6.78 12.36
N VAL A 52 -25.45 8.07 12.02
CA VAL A 52 -24.73 9.12 12.77
C VAL A 52 -25.23 9.20 14.21
N THR A 53 -26.53 9.00 14.43
CA THR A 53 -27.15 9.01 15.77
C THR A 53 -26.89 7.71 16.52
N LYS A 54 -26.91 6.56 15.80
CA LYS A 54 -26.72 5.22 16.37
C LYS A 54 -25.25 4.90 16.68
N LYS A 55 -24.31 5.41 15.89
CA LYS A 55 -22.86 5.19 15.98
C LYS A 55 -22.13 6.53 15.92
N LYS A 56 -22.02 7.19 17.07
CA LYS A 56 -21.25 8.43 17.16
C LYS A 56 -19.75 8.15 16.95
N PRO A 57 -19.03 8.98 16.16
CA PRO A 57 -17.58 8.90 16.10
C PRO A 57 -16.95 9.08 17.49
N PRO A 58 -15.76 8.51 17.73
CA PRO A 58 -15.02 8.75 18.97
C PRO A 58 -14.81 10.26 19.20
N CYS A 59 -15.20 10.74 20.38
CA CYS A 59 -15.00 12.12 20.79
C CYS A 59 -13.80 12.22 21.72
N ILE A 60 -12.90 13.16 21.44
CA ILE A 60 -11.75 13.48 22.29
C ILE A 60 -12.01 14.88 22.86
N PRO A 61 -12.56 15.00 24.08
CA PRO A 61 -13.02 16.28 24.63
C PRO A 61 -11.90 17.31 24.80
N GLU A 62 -10.65 16.85 24.97
CA GLU A 62 -9.48 17.71 25.09
C GLU A 62 -9.21 18.53 23.81
N LEU A 63 -9.68 18.07 22.64
CA LEU A 63 -9.52 18.82 21.38
C LEU A 63 -10.42 20.05 21.29
N ASP A 64 -11.47 20.11 22.09
CA ASP A 64 -12.41 21.24 22.12
C ASP A 64 -11.99 22.31 23.16
N ASP A 65 -10.99 22.02 24.01
CA ASP A 65 -10.40 22.97 24.95
C ASP A 65 -9.53 23.99 24.19
N PRO A 66 -9.84 25.31 24.24
CA PRO A 66 -9.04 26.33 23.56
C PRO A 66 -7.60 26.46 24.07
N SER A 67 -7.30 25.93 25.27
CA SER A 67 -5.95 25.87 25.82
C SER A 67 -5.12 24.71 25.25
N PHE A 68 -5.78 23.71 24.68
CA PHE A 68 -5.13 22.55 24.09
C PHE A 68 -4.71 22.84 22.64
N THR A 69 -3.40 22.86 22.40
CA THR A 69 -2.86 23.01 21.05
C THR A 69 -2.65 21.63 20.43
N TYR A 70 -3.27 21.38 19.28
CA TYR A 70 -3.08 20.15 18.51
C TYR A 70 -2.69 20.45 17.07
N GLN A 71 -2.06 19.47 16.43
CA GLN A 71 -1.76 19.53 15.01
C GLN A 71 -2.33 18.28 14.34
N MET A 72 -3.37 18.48 13.52
CA MET A 72 -3.97 17.40 12.75
C MET A 72 -3.14 17.16 11.49
N PHE A 73 -2.59 15.95 11.36
CA PHE A 73 -1.90 15.50 10.15
C PHE A 73 -2.65 14.32 9.55
N CYS A 74 -3.16 14.48 8.33
CA CYS A 74 -3.52 13.35 7.50
C CYS A 74 -2.28 12.96 6.69
N ARG A 75 -1.76 11.75 6.90
CA ARG A 75 -0.72 11.17 6.03
C ARG A 75 -1.30 9.91 5.43
N ASP A 76 -1.24 9.80 4.10
CA ASP A 76 -1.38 8.51 3.45
C ASP A 76 -0.19 7.65 3.85
N ILE A 77 -0.38 6.80 4.87
CA ILE A 77 0.62 5.82 5.25
C ILE A 77 0.48 4.68 4.24
N PRO A 78 1.50 4.36 3.42
CA PRO A 78 1.45 3.18 2.57
C PRO A 78 1.40 1.92 3.44
N TYR A 79 0.19 1.42 3.68
CA TYR A 79 -0.10 0.30 4.58
C TYR A 79 0.26 -1.03 3.91
N GLY A 80 1.50 -1.51 4.04
CA GLY A 80 1.81 -2.88 3.59
C GLY A 80 3.08 -3.49 4.17
N TYR A 81 4.25 -2.99 3.77
CA TYR A 81 5.51 -3.56 4.25
C TYR A 81 5.70 -3.34 5.76
N TRP A 82 5.59 -2.09 6.21
CA TRP A 82 5.92 -1.73 7.59
C TRP A 82 4.86 -2.16 8.60
N SER A 83 3.58 -1.96 8.28
CA SER A 83 2.47 -2.27 9.19
C SER A 83 2.15 -3.76 9.28
N HIS A 84 2.36 -4.53 8.21
CA HIS A 84 2.01 -5.95 8.17
C HIS A 84 3.24 -6.86 8.07
N VAL A 85 4.06 -6.73 7.01
CA VAL A 85 5.17 -7.68 6.77
C VAL A 85 6.21 -7.64 7.89
N VAL A 86 6.55 -6.46 8.41
CA VAL A 86 7.52 -6.32 9.52
C VAL A 86 6.92 -6.74 10.86
N ASN A 87 5.63 -6.49 11.09
CA ASN A 87 4.98 -6.74 12.37
C ASN A 87 4.46 -8.18 12.54
N CYS A 88 4.13 -8.86 11.43
CA CYS A 88 3.72 -10.25 11.43
C CYS A 88 4.93 -11.18 11.41
N SER A 89 5.13 -11.97 12.47
CA SER A 89 6.29 -12.85 12.64
C SER A 89 6.45 -13.86 11.49
N SER A 90 5.36 -14.43 11.01
CA SER A 90 5.33 -15.37 9.88
C SER A 90 5.80 -14.70 8.58
N CYS A 91 5.20 -13.55 8.22
CA CYS A 91 5.56 -12.82 7.00
C CYS A 91 6.99 -12.26 7.05
N ASN A 92 7.41 -11.74 8.21
CA ASN A 92 8.77 -11.25 8.42
C ASN A 92 9.80 -12.39 8.28
N GLY A 93 9.48 -13.56 8.85
CA GLY A 93 10.30 -14.77 8.74
C GLY A 93 10.45 -15.21 7.28
N ALA A 94 9.33 -15.34 6.57
CA ALA A 94 9.33 -15.69 5.14
C ALA A 94 10.12 -14.68 4.30
N TYR A 95 9.90 -13.37 4.50
CA TYR A 95 10.60 -12.31 3.79
C TYR A 95 12.13 -12.38 4.01
N LYS A 96 12.57 -12.55 5.25
CA LYS A 96 14.00 -12.73 5.58
C LYS A 96 14.57 -13.98 4.93
N GLY A 97 13.86 -15.11 5.01
CA GLY A 97 14.28 -16.37 4.39
C GLY A 97 14.46 -16.25 2.88
N LEU A 98 13.48 -15.67 2.17
CA LEU A 98 13.56 -15.45 0.72
C LEU A 98 14.68 -14.46 0.34
N LYS A 99 14.94 -13.45 1.18
CA LYS A 99 16.06 -12.52 0.98
C LYS A 99 17.42 -13.21 1.12
N VAL A 100 17.58 -14.10 2.11
CA VAL A 100 18.78 -14.93 2.26
C VAL A 100 18.95 -15.86 1.07
N LEU A 101 17.88 -16.55 0.66
CA LEU A 101 17.89 -17.43 -0.51
C LEU A 101 18.36 -16.69 -1.78
N LYS A 102 17.86 -15.48 -2.02
CA LYS A 102 18.32 -14.64 -3.14
C LYS A 102 19.84 -14.43 -3.12
N VAL A 103 20.41 -14.12 -1.96
CA VAL A 103 21.86 -13.91 -1.82
C VAL A 103 22.62 -15.22 -2.05
N CYS A 104 22.15 -16.33 -1.48
CA CYS A 104 22.77 -17.65 -1.72
C CYS A 104 22.78 -18.02 -3.21
N LEU A 105 21.68 -17.79 -3.94
CA LEU A 105 21.60 -18.02 -5.38
C LEU A 105 22.60 -17.16 -6.16
N GLN A 106 22.77 -15.90 -5.80
CA GLN A 106 23.75 -15.01 -6.44
C GLN A 106 25.19 -15.46 -6.16
N VAL A 107 25.50 -15.83 -4.92
CA VAL A 107 26.83 -16.35 -4.55
C VAL A 107 27.12 -17.65 -5.30
N ALA A 108 26.16 -18.57 -5.41
CA ALA A 108 26.32 -19.81 -6.17
C ALA A 108 26.56 -19.55 -7.67
N SER A 109 25.86 -18.57 -8.25
CA SER A 109 26.07 -18.14 -9.64
C SER A 109 27.50 -17.62 -9.86
N VAL A 110 27.96 -16.69 -9.02
CA VAL A 110 29.31 -16.11 -9.13
C VAL A 110 30.39 -17.17 -8.87
N ALA A 111 30.22 -18.02 -7.88
CA ALA A 111 31.15 -19.11 -7.59
C ALA A 111 31.28 -20.06 -8.78
N SER A 112 30.17 -20.37 -9.47
CA SER A 112 30.18 -21.23 -10.65
C SER A 112 30.98 -20.61 -11.81
N VAL A 113 30.81 -19.31 -12.05
CA VAL A 113 31.60 -18.58 -13.06
C VAL A 113 33.07 -18.52 -12.67
N ALA A 114 33.38 -18.27 -11.39
CA ALA A 114 34.75 -18.22 -10.91
C ALA A 114 35.47 -19.56 -11.08
N MET A 115 34.78 -20.69 -10.83
CA MET A 115 35.32 -22.02 -11.05
C MET A 115 35.66 -22.28 -12.51
N LEU A 116 34.79 -21.87 -13.44
CA LEU A 116 35.05 -21.99 -14.87
C LEU A 116 36.32 -21.25 -15.31
N VAL A 117 36.61 -20.11 -14.70
CA VAL A 117 37.81 -19.30 -15.02
C VAL A 117 39.06 -19.84 -14.32
N ALA A 118 38.93 -20.36 -13.09
CA ALA A 118 40.05 -20.83 -12.30
C ALA A 118 40.59 -22.20 -12.77
N THR A 119 39.76 -23.04 -13.38
CA THR A 119 40.21 -24.36 -13.88
C THR A 119 41.03 -24.23 -15.16
N LYS A 120 42.18 -24.92 -15.23
CA LYS A 120 43.00 -24.99 -16.45
C LYS A 120 42.27 -25.77 -17.54
N GLN A 121 42.46 -25.38 -18.80
CA GLN A 121 41.96 -26.12 -19.96
C GLN A 121 42.43 -27.59 -19.90
N GLY A 122 41.46 -28.51 -19.91
CA GLY A 122 41.71 -29.96 -19.82
C GLY A 122 41.50 -30.59 -18.44
N MET A 123 41.35 -29.80 -17.36
CA MET A 123 41.03 -30.34 -16.02
C MET A 123 39.56 -30.76 -15.87
N ILE A 124 38.67 -30.08 -16.58
CA ILE A 124 37.23 -30.36 -16.58
C ILE A 124 36.77 -30.70 -18.00
N SER A 125 35.87 -31.67 -18.11
CA SER A 125 35.26 -32.04 -19.39
C SER A 125 34.43 -30.86 -19.94
N VAL A 126 34.35 -30.74 -21.26
CA VAL A 126 33.48 -29.77 -21.94
C VAL A 126 32.03 -29.90 -21.46
N ALA A 127 31.56 -31.12 -21.21
CA ALA A 127 30.22 -31.36 -20.67
C ALA A 127 30.04 -30.80 -19.25
N ALA A 128 31.07 -30.92 -18.40
CA ALA A 128 31.05 -30.38 -17.05
C ALA A 128 31.12 -28.84 -17.05
N SER A 129 31.98 -28.27 -17.89
CA SER A 129 32.10 -26.81 -18.08
C SER A 129 30.77 -26.20 -18.54
N ASN A 130 30.13 -26.81 -19.55
CA ASN A 130 28.83 -26.37 -20.04
C ASN A 130 27.75 -26.48 -18.95
N THR A 131 27.79 -27.54 -18.12
CA THR A 131 26.88 -27.68 -16.97
C THR A 131 27.03 -26.54 -15.96
N PHE A 132 28.27 -26.17 -15.59
CA PHE A 132 28.51 -25.05 -14.69
C PHE A 132 28.04 -23.72 -15.28
N ALA A 133 28.23 -23.50 -16.59
CA ALA A 133 27.76 -22.29 -17.25
C ALA A 133 26.23 -22.19 -17.24
N VAL A 134 25.53 -23.27 -17.58
CA VAL A 134 24.06 -23.32 -17.54
C VAL A 134 23.54 -23.12 -16.12
N ALA A 135 24.15 -23.79 -15.14
CA ALA A 135 23.77 -23.65 -13.74
C ALA A 135 23.96 -22.21 -13.24
N ALA A 136 25.08 -21.56 -13.59
CA ALA A 136 25.34 -20.17 -13.24
C ALA A 136 24.25 -19.22 -13.76
N VAL A 137 23.81 -19.41 -15.01
CA VAL A 137 22.72 -18.63 -15.62
C VAL A 137 21.39 -18.90 -14.92
N LEU A 138 21.06 -20.16 -14.65
CA LEU A 138 19.83 -20.55 -13.95
C LEU A 138 19.74 -19.93 -12.56
N TRP A 139 20.83 -19.98 -11.78
CA TRP A 139 20.88 -19.35 -10.47
C TRP A 139 20.74 -17.82 -10.54
N PHE A 140 21.36 -17.19 -11.52
CA PHE A 140 21.24 -15.74 -11.71
C PHE A 140 19.80 -15.34 -12.07
N VAL A 141 19.19 -15.99 -13.06
CA VAL A 141 17.81 -15.75 -13.48
C VAL A 141 16.84 -16.04 -12.34
N GLY A 142 17.02 -17.16 -11.64
CA GLY A 142 16.25 -17.52 -10.46
C GLY A 142 16.32 -16.45 -9.35
N SER A 143 17.50 -15.87 -9.11
CA SER A 143 17.66 -14.78 -8.13
C SER A 143 16.91 -13.50 -8.51
N LYS A 144 16.81 -13.19 -9.81
CA LYS A 144 16.08 -12.03 -10.34
C LYS A 144 14.58 -12.24 -10.26
N TRP A 145 14.11 -13.44 -10.66
CA TRP A 145 12.73 -13.84 -10.52
C TRP A 145 12.29 -13.80 -9.05
N LEU A 146 13.09 -14.38 -8.15
CA LEU A 146 12.83 -14.35 -6.71
C LEU A 146 12.77 -12.92 -6.16
N SER A 147 13.66 -12.03 -6.62
CA SER A 147 13.62 -10.61 -6.24
C SER A 147 12.32 -9.94 -6.67
N TYR A 148 11.85 -10.22 -7.88
CA TYR A 148 10.60 -9.67 -8.39
C TYR A 148 9.40 -10.25 -7.63
N PHE A 149 9.40 -11.55 -7.35
CA PHE A 149 8.39 -12.22 -6.53
C PHE A 149 8.30 -11.61 -5.13
N VAL A 150 9.44 -11.42 -4.45
CA VAL A 150 9.47 -10.82 -3.10
C VAL A 150 8.93 -9.40 -3.14
N TYR A 151 9.32 -8.60 -4.14
CA TYR A 151 8.80 -7.24 -4.29
C TYR A 151 7.29 -7.23 -4.50
N LYS A 152 6.77 -8.03 -5.45
CA LYS A 152 5.33 -8.04 -5.77
C LYS A 152 4.44 -8.54 -4.61
N ASN A 153 4.93 -9.47 -3.79
CA ASN A 153 4.10 -10.07 -2.74
C ASN A 153 4.27 -9.39 -1.37
N PHE A 154 5.45 -8.84 -1.07
CA PHE A 154 5.76 -8.29 0.25
C PHE A 154 5.89 -6.76 0.26
N HIS A 155 6.00 -6.10 -0.90
CA HIS A 155 5.82 -4.64 -0.96
C HIS A 155 4.37 -4.30 -1.32
N TYR A 156 3.90 -3.21 -0.70
CA TYR A 156 2.52 -2.74 -0.82
C TYR A 156 2.11 -2.52 -2.28
N HIS A 157 0.97 -3.10 -2.65
CA HIS A 157 0.18 -2.67 -3.79
C HIS A 157 -0.97 -1.83 -3.24
N GLY A 158 -1.06 -0.57 -3.68
CA GLY A 158 -2.22 0.26 -3.43
C GLY A 158 -3.47 -0.50 -3.85
N TYR A 159 -4.34 -0.84 -2.90
CA TYR A 159 -5.64 -1.39 -3.24
C TYR A 159 -6.44 -0.25 -3.86
N ASP A 160 -6.55 -0.27 -5.19
CA ASP A 160 -7.23 0.79 -5.92
C ASP A 160 -8.75 0.59 -5.76
N HIS A 161 -9.37 1.42 -4.94
CA HIS A 161 -10.81 1.41 -4.71
C HIS A 161 -11.59 1.99 -5.91
N ALA A 162 -10.93 2.51 -6.95
CA ALA A 162 -11.57 3.21 -8.05
C ALA A 162 -12.37 2.31 -9.04
N PHE A 163 -12.27 0.98 -8.93
CA PHE A 163 -12.87 0.05 -9.91
C PHE A 163 -13.74 -1.04 -9.26
N LYS A 164 -14.76 -0.62 -8.49
CA LYS A 164 -15.78 -1.55 -7.98
C LYS A 164 -17.18 -1.08 -8.33
#